data_AF-A0A968XI52-F1
#
_entry.id   AF-A0A968XI52-F1
#
_cell.length_a   1.000
_cell.length_b   1.000
_cell.length_c   1.000
_cell.angle_alpha   90.00
_cell.angle_beta   90.00
_cell.angle_gamma   90.00
#
_symmetry.space_group_name_H-M   'P 1'
#
loop_
_entity.id
_entity.type
_entity.pdbx_description
1 polymer ?
#
loop_
_entity_poly.entity_id
_entity_poly.type
_entity_poly.pdbx_seq_one_letter_code
_entity_poly.pdbx_strand_id
1 'polypeptide(L)'
;MMISLLLILQTASAPLPRPLDSAQMEAIGCIATLGLVAYDQRRGDGAAQRFPDITERGKIYAGLLGDRIVFDSGQPKEVIALAIRQSVAGQQEKAINAGSDAQRIAFIDGLMAKCLPLLDAEVPKKQDPELQAPEPQEAEAKP
;
A
#
# COMPACT_ATOMS: atom_id res chain seq x y z
N MET A 1 -28.97 18.19 56.16
CA MET A 1 -27.82 18.11 55.22
C MET A 1 -28.10 16.99 54.24
N MET A 2 -28.40 17.33 52.98
CA MET A 2 -28.36 16.38 51.86
C MET A 2 -27.82 17.16 50.67
N ILE A 3 -26.58 16.87 50.30
CA ILE A 3 -25.85 17.52 49.21
C ILE A 3 -26.19 16.73 47.94
N SER A 4 -26.98 17.33 47.07
CA SER A 4 -27.26 16.83 45.72
C SER A 4 -26.00 16.94 44.87
N LEU A 5 -25.44 15.79 44.49
CA LEU A 5 -24.28 15.69 43.61
C LEU A 5 -24.76 15.74 42.15
N LEU A 6 -24.65 16.91 41.52
CA LEU A 6 -24.89 17.08 40.08
C LEU A 6 -23.64 16.60 39.31
N LEU A 7 -23.71 15.41 38.71
CA LEU A 7 -22.74 14.97 37.70
C LEU A 7 -22.93 15.80 36.42
N ILE A 8 -21.94 16.62 36.11
CA ILE A 8 -21.86 17.34 34.83
C ILE A 8 -21.32 16.34 33.79
N LEU A 9 -22.17 15.89 32.86
CA LEU A 9 -21.73 15.19 31.65
C LEU A 9 -20.98 16.20 30.77
N GLN A 10 -19.65 16.21 30.85
CA GLN A 10 -18.82 16.84 29.82
C GLN A 10 -18.83 15.95 28.58
N THR A 11 -19.66 16.30 27.60
CA THR A 11 -19.56 15.76 26.25
C THR A 11 -18.31 16.32 25.60
N ALA A 12 -17.22 15.55 25.61
CA ALA A 12 -16.04 15.87 24.82
C ALA A 12 -16.43 15.84 23.32
N SER A 13 -16.55 17.02 22.72
CA SER A 13 -16.67 17.18 21.27
C SER A 13 -15.31 16.86 20.66
N ALA A 14 -15.10 15.59 20.28
CA ALA A 14 -13.96 15.25 19.45
C ALA A 14 -14.18 15.90 18.07
N PRO A 15 -13.18 16.59 17.51
CA PRO A 15 -13.29 17.14 16.17
C PRO A 15 -13.59 16.01 15.18
N LEU A 16 -14.55 16.24 14.29
CA LEU A 16 -14.92 15.26 13.26
C LEU A 16 -13.69 14.90 12.42
N PRO A 17 -13.52 13.62 12.05
CA PRO A 17 -12.47 13.20 11.13
C PRO A 17 -12.50 14.08 9.87
N ARG A 18 -11.38 14.75 9.57
CA ARG A 18 -11.21 15.44 8.29
C ARG A 18 -11.20 14.42 7.16
N PRO A 19 -11.95 14.63 6.07
CA PRO A 19 -11.88 13.77 4.90
C PRO A 19 -10.43 13.66 4.39
N LEU A 20 -10.04 12.47 3.96
CA LEU A 20 -8.78 12.28 3.25
C LEU A 20 -8.88 12.95 1.88
N ASP A 21 -7.81 13.60 1.44
CA ASP A 21 -7.76 14.22 0.13
C ASP A 21 -7.59 13.18 -1.00
N SER A 22 -7.66 13.64 -2.25
CA SER A 22 -7.55 12.77 -3.42
C SER A 22 -6.20 12.04 -3.52
N ALA A 23 -5.10 12.69 -3.13
CA ALA A 23 -3.76 12.10 -3.21
C ALA A 23 -3.57 11.02 -2.14
N GLN A 24 -4.09 11.26 -0.93
CA GLN A 24 -4.12 10.27 0.15
C GLN A 24 -4.99 9.06 -0.22
N MET A 25 -6.17 9.31 -0.80
CA MET A 25 -7.05 8.23 -1.28
C MET A 25 -6.43 7.43 -2.43
N GLU A 26 -5.66 8.09 -3.32
CA GLU A 26 -4.91 7.43 -4.38
C GLU A 26 -3.79 6.54 -3.82
N ALA A 27 -3.02 7.03 -2.85
CA ALA A 27 -2.01 6.26 -2.14
C ALA A 27 -2.61 5.03 -1.46
N ILE A 28 -3.73 5.19 -0.75
CA ILE A 28 -4.50 4.09 -0.16
C ILE A 28 -4.97 3.09 -1.21
N GLY A 29 -5.41 3.60 -2.37
CA GLY A 29 -5.73 2.80 -3.55
C GLY A 29 -4.57 1.88 -3.95
N CYS A 30 -3.38 2.44 -4.10
CA CYS A 30 -2.21 1.66 -4.50
C CYS A 30 -1.72 0.70 -3.42
N ILE A 31 -1.77 1.07 -2.15
CA ILE A 31 -1.49 0.13 -1.04
C ILE A 31 -2.42 -1.09 -1.12
N ALA A 32 -3.71 -0.86 -1.35
CA ALA A 32 -4.69 -1.94 -1.47
C ALA A 32 -4.41 -2.84 -2.69
N THR A 33 -4.11 -2.26 -3.85
CA THR A 33 -3.76 -3.01 -5.06
C THR A 33 -2.53 -3.90 -4.85
N LEU A 34 -1.45 -3.33 -4.31
CA LEU A 34 -0.22 -4.07 -4.03
C LEU A 34 -0.46 -5.18 -3.00
N GLY A 35 -1.29 -4.90 -1.98
CA GLY A 35 -1.70 -5.89 -0.99
C GLY A 35 -2.46 -7.07 -1.58
N LEU A 36 -3.38 -6.82 -2.52
CA LEU A 36 -4.12 -7.87 -3.25
C LEU A 36 -3.17 -8.72 -4.10
N VAL A 37 -2.35 -8.10 -4.94
CA VAL A 37 -1.41 -8.84 -5.80
C VAL A 37 -0.40 -9.64 -4.96
N ALA A 38 0.13 -9.06 -3.87
CA ALA A 38 1.02 -9.80 -2.98
C ALA A 38 0.31 -10.97 -2.28
N TYR A 39 -0.98 -10.83 -1.95
CA TYR A 39 -1.78 -11.93 -1.41
C TYR A 39 -1.95 -13.06 -2.44
N ASP A 40 -2.23 -12.72 -3.69
CA ASP A 40 -2.40 -13.69 -4.77
C ASP A 40 -1.06 -14.37 -5.16
N GLN A 41 0.06 -13.62 -5.13
CA GLN A 41 1.41 -14.18 -5.30
C GLN A 41 1.73 -15.25 -4.25
N ARG A 42 1.41 -15.00 -2.97
CA ARG A 42 1.60 -15.99 -1.89
C ARG A 42 0.75 -17.25 -2.06
N ARG A 43 -0.37 -17.16 -2.80
CA ARG A 43 -1.25 -18.28 -3.10
C ARG A 43 -0.87 -19.02 -4.39
N GLY A 44 0.16 -18.54 -5.09
CA GLY A 44 0.60 -19.13 -6.34
C GLY A 44 -0.33 -18.83 -7.51
N ASP A 45 -1.11 -17.75 -7.46
CA ASP A 45 -1.95 -17.35 -8.59
C ASP A 45 -1.08 -16.96 -9.80
N GLY A 46 -1.29 -17.63 -10.93
CA GLY A 46 -0.47 -17.41 -12.14
C GLY A 46 -0.62 -16.01 -12.74
N ALA A 47 -1.79 -15.39 -12.62
CA ALA A 47 -2.00 -14.01 -13.09
C ALA A 47 -1.30 -13.00 -12.17
N ALA A 48 -1.10 -13.30 -10.89
CA ALA A 48 -0.32 -12.45 -9.99
C ALA A 48 1.21 -12.66 -10.13
N GLN A 49 1.65 -13.88 -10.45
CA GLN A 49 3.07 -14.22 -10.63
C GLN A 49 3.73 -13.55 -11.85
N ARG A 50 2.93 -13.04 -12.80
CA ARG A 50 3.45 -12.30 -13.96
C ARG A 50 4.06 -10.93 -13.56
N PHE A 51 3.69 -10.40 -12.39
CA PHE A 51 4.29 -9.19 -11.84
C PHE A 51 5.59 -9.54 -11.08
N PRO A 52 6.53 -8.59 -10.95
CA PRO A 52 7.67 -8.77 -10.06
C PRO A 52 7.21 -9.16 -8.64
N ASP A 53 8.02 -9.89 -7.89
CA ASP A 53 7.71 -10.12 -6.48
C ASP A 53 7.70 -8.79 -5.73
N ILE A 54 6.52 -8.45 -5.22
CA ILE A 54 6.26 -7.22 -4.46
C ILE A 54 5.95 -7.51 -3.00
N THR A 55 6.05 -8.76 -2.54
CA THR A 55 5.57 -9.17 -1.21
C THR A 55 6.23 -8.38 -0.10
N GLU A 56 7.55 -8.25 -0.14
CA GLU A 56 8.28 -7.51 0.89
C GLU A 56 8.27 -5.99 0.64
N ARG A 57 8.52 -5.59 -0.61
CA ARG A 57 8.55 -4.18 -1.00
C ARG A 57 7.21 -3.47 -0.76
N GLY A 58 6.10 -4.17 -1.04
CA GLY A 58 4.75 -3.67 -0.81
C GLY A 58 4.44 -3.42 0.67
N LYS A 59 4.98 -4.23 1.60
CA LYS A 59 4.84 -3.97 3.04
C LYS A 59 5.59 -2.69 3.45
N ILE A 60 6.82 -2.53 2.97
CA ILE A 60 7.64 -1.33 3.24
C ILE A 60 6.92 -0.09 2.73
N TYR A 61 6.45 -0.12 1.48
CA TYR A 61 5.70 0.96 0.86
C TYR A 61 4.43 1.32 1.64
N ALA A 62 3.66 0.31 2.06
CA ALA A 62 2.45 0.51 2.87
C ALA A 62 2.75 1.14 4.23
N GLY A 63 3.88 0.78 4.87
CA GLY A 63 4.34 1.42 6.09
C GLY A 63 4.69 2.89 5.88
N LEU A 64 5.54 3.19 4.91
CA LEU A 64 6.00 4.55 4.60
C LEU A 64 4.84 5.50 4.29
N LEU A 65 3.93 5.09 3.40
CA LEU A 65 2.79 5.92 3.03
C LEU A 65 1.70 5.95 4.10
N GLY A 66 1.48 4.85 4.83
CA GLY A 66 0.56 4.83 5.95
C GLY A 66 0.95 5.85 7.02
N ASP A 67 2.23 5.90 7.38
CA ASP A 67 2.77 6.85 8.36
C ASP A 67 2.69 8.29 7.83
N ARG A 68 3.04 8.52 6.55
CA ARG A 68 2.90 9.84 5.91
C ARG A 68 1.45 10.33 5.92
N ILE A 69 0.49 9.49 5.58
CA ILE A 69 -0.93 9.86 5.56
C ILE A 69 -1.44 10.18 6.96
N VAL A 70 -1.06 9.39 7.98
CA VAL A 70 -1.41 9.69 9.38
C VAL A 70 -0.90 11.08 9.77
N PHE A 71 0.36 11.38 9.45
CA PHE A 71 0.98 12.66 9.74
C PHE A 71 0.28 13.83 9.01
N ASP A 72 0.09 13.72 7.70
CA ASP A 72 -0.45 14.80 6.86
C ASP A 72 -1.94 15.06 7.10
N SER A 73 -2.72 14.00 7.30
CA SER A 73 -4.18 14.12 7.51
C SER A 73 -4.57 14.42 8.95
N GLY A 74 -3.69 14.10 9.92
CA GLY A 74 -4.01 14.09 11.35
C GLY A 74 -5.01 13.00 11.75
N GLN A 75 -5.30 12.05 10.87
CA GLN A 75 -6.19 10.91 11.17
C GLN A 75 -5.48 9.85 12.01
N PRO A 76 -6.20 9.16 12.91
CA PRO A 76 -5.62 8.05 13.64
C PRO A 76 -5.35 6.86 12.71
N LYS A 77 -4.34 6.06 13.07
CA LYS A 77 -3.90 4.90 12.29
C LYS A 77 -5.04 3.92 12.00
N GLU A 78 -5.99 3.78 12.92
CA GLU A 78 -7.15 2.90 12.80
C GLU A 78 -8.08 3.34 11.67
N VAL A 79 -8.25 4.66 11.47
CA VAL A 79 -9.04 5.21 10.36
C VAL A 79 -8.34 4.96 9.03
N ILE A 80 -7.02 5.14 8.96
CA ILE A 80 -6.25 4.84 7.74
C ILE A 80 -6.29 3.35 7.42
N ALA A 81 -6.11 2.48 8.42
CA ALA A 81 -6.23 1.03 8.25
C ALA A 81 -7.63 0.62 7.78
N LEU A 82 -8.68 1.28 8.28
CA LEU A 82 -10.05 1.06 7.81
C LEU A 82 -10.22 1.48 6.35
N ALA A 83 -9.71 2.65 5.97
CA ALA A 83 -9.75 3.14 4.59
C ALA A 83 -9.02 2.19 3.62
N ILE A 84 -7.87 1.64 4.01
CA ILE A 84 -7.17 0.60 3.25
C ILE A 84 -8.03 -0.65 3.07
N ARG A 85 -8.65 -1.16 4.14
CA ARG A 85 -9.55 -2.34 4.04
C ARG A 85 -10.76 -2.08 3.14
N GLN A 86 -11.35 -0.88 3.22
CA GLN A 86 -12.46 -0.48 2.35
C GLN A 86 -12.01 -0.38 0.88
N SER A 87 -10.82 0.14 0.62
CA SER A 87 -10.22 0.17 -0.72
C SER A 87 -9.99 -1.25 -1.27
N VAL A 88 -9.45 -2.16 -0.46
CA VAL A 88 -9.30 -3.58 -0.84
C VAL A 88 -10.65 -4.20 -1.20
N ALA A 89 -11.66 -4.05 -0.33
CA ALA A 89 -13.00 -4.60 -0.57
C ALA A 89 -13.61 -4.03 -1.86
N GLY A 90 -13.50 -2.72 -2.09
CA GLY A 90 -14.01 -2.09 -3.31
C GLY A 90 -13.29 -2.52 -4.58
N GLN A 91 -11.98 -2.80 -4.51
CA GLN A 91 -11.24 -3.37 -5.64
C GLN A 91 -11.63 -4.82 -5.92
N GLN A 92 -11.82 -5.63 -4.87
CA GLN A 92 -12.29 -7.00 -5.02
C GLN A 92 -13.70 -7.04 -5.62
N GLU A 93 -14.62 -6.20 -5.14
CA GLU A 93 -15.97 -6.08 -5.70
C GLU A 93 -15.93 -5.70 -7.18
N LYS A 94 -15.12 -4.71 -7.56
CA LYS A 94 -14.92 -4.34 -8.97
C LYS A 94 -14.35 -5.48 -9.81
N ALA A 95 -13.39 -6.25 -9.27
CA ALA A 95 -12.80 -7.39 -9.95
C ALA A 95 -13.78 -8.57 -10.11
N ILE A 96 -14.71 -8.75 -9.17
CA ILE A 96 -15.81 -9.71 -9.26
C ILE A 96 -16.82 -9.25 -10.33
N ASN A 97 -17.16 -7.95 -10.32
CA ASN A 97 -18.13 -7.35 -11.23
C ASN A 97 -17.57 -7.05 -12.63
N ALA A 98 -16.26 -7.22 -12.85
CA ALA A 98 -15.62 -7.01 -14.16
C ALA A 98 -16.13 -7.96 -15.24
N GLY A 99 -16.79 -9.07 -14.86
CA GLY A 99 -17.37 -10.04 -15.77
C GLY A 99 -16.44 -11.22 -16.00
N SER A 100 -15.90 -11.35 -17.21
CA SER A 100 -15.02 -12.45 -17.61
C SER A 100 -13.66 -12.41 -16.90
N ASP A 101 -12.96 -13.56 -16.89
CA ASP A 101 -11.57 -13.65 -16.39
C ASP A 101 -10.64 -12.65 -17.09
N ALA A 102 -10.78 -12.48 -18.39
CA ALA A 102 -9.97 -11.53 -19.16
C ALA A 102 -10.20 -10.07 -18.70
N GLN A 103 -11.43 -9.70 -18.36
CA GLN A 103 -11.75 -8.36 -17.85
C GLN A 103 -11.22 -8.16 -16.42
N ARG A 104 -11.28 -9.19 -15.57
CA ARG A 104 -10.67 -9.18 -14.24
C ARG A 104 -9.15 -9.02 -14.34
N ILE A 105 -8.49 -9.76 -15.22
CA ILE A 105 -7.05 -9.62 -15.46
C ILE A 105 -6.75 -8.19 -15.94
N ALA A 106 -7.44 -7.71 -16.97
CA ALA A 106 -7.25 -6.35 -17.49
C ALA A 106 -7.47 -5.26 -16.42
N PHE A 107 -8.40 -5.46 -15.48
CA PHE A 107 -8.62 -4.56 -14.36
C PHE A 107 -7.41 -4.51 -13.42
N ILE A 108 -6.89 -5.67 -12.99
CA ILE A 108 -5.70 -5.75 -12.14
C ILE A 108 -4.47 -5.18 -12.86
N ASP A 109 -4.35 -5.44 -14.16
CA ASP A 109 -3.28 -4.91 -15.01
C ASP A 109 -3.28 -3.39 -15.04
N GLY A 110 -4.45 -2.77 -15.21
CA GLY A 110 -4.61 -1.31 -15.16
C GLY A 110 -4.23 -0.72 -13.81
N LEU A 111 -4.62 -1.36 -12.71
CA LEU A 111 -4.24 -0.93 -11.36
C LEU A 111 -2.73 -1.04 -11.14
N MET A 112 -2.12 -2.18 -11.53
CA MET A 112 -0.70 -2.42 -11.37
C MET A 112 0.16 -1.53 -12.27
N ALA A 113 -0.28 -1.22 -13.49
CA ALA A 113 0.39 -0.27 -14.37
C ALA A 113 0.50 1.13 -13.74
N LYS A 114 -0.47 1.51 -12.91
CA LYS A 114 -0.46 2.76 -12.15
C LYS A 114 0.41 2.68 -10.88
N CYS A 115 0.28 1.60 -10.11
CA CYS A 115 0.83 1.54 -8.76
C CYS A 115 2.26 1.00 -8.67
N LEU A 116 2.68 0.15 -9.61
CA LEU A 116 4.03 -0.42 -9.61
C LEU A 116 5.14 0.64 -9.78
N PRO A 117 5.00 1.64 -10.68
CA PRO A 117 5.99 2.72 -10.78
C PRO A 117 6.13 3.54 -9.48
N LEU A 118 5.03 3.75 -8.75
CA LEU A 118 5.06 4.46 -7.47
C LEU A 118 5.78 3.65 -6.38
N LEU A 119 5.54 2.33 -6.36
CA LEU A 119 6.31 1.42 -5.51
C LEU A 119 7.80 1.45 -5.86
N ASP A 120 8.14 1.41 -7.15
CA ASP A 120 9.53 1.42 -7.63
C ASP A 120 10.26 2.72 -7.26
N ALA A 121 9.56 3.86 -7.22
CA ALA A 121 10.12 5.15 -6.83
C ALA A 121 10.43 5.26 -5.32
N GLU A 122 9.54 4.76 -4.46
CA GLU A 122 9.68 4.87 -3.00
C GLU A 122 10.50 3.71 -2.39
N VAL A 123 10.40 2.51 -2.97
CA VAL A 123 11.09 1.30 -2.51
C VAL A 123 11.75 0.59 -3.68
N PRO A 124 12.93 1.06 -4.15
CA PRO A 124 13.62 0.46 -5.30
C PRO A 124 13.85 -1.05 -5.13
N LYS A 125 13.92 -1.77 -6.26
CA LYS A 125 14.36 -3.17 -6.25
C LYS A 125 15.79 -3.20 -5.72
N LYS A 126 16.12 -4.16 -4.85
CA LYS A 126 17.53 -4.46 -4.56
C LYS A 126 18.17 -4.83 -5.90
N GLN A 127 19.17 -4.06 -6.30
CA GLN A 127 20.02 -4.43 -7.41
C GLN A 127 20.87 -5.62 -6.95
N ASP A 128 20.98 -6.65 -7.78
CA ASP A 128 21.85 -7.78 -7.47
C ASP A 128 23.29 -7.28 -7.35
N PRO A 129 23.99 -7.52 -6.21
CA PRO A 129 25.37 -7.08 -6.03
C PRO A 129 26.32 -7.61 -7.11
N GLU A 130 26.01 -8.76 -7.70
CA GLU A 130 26.77 -9.39 -8.78
C GLU A 130 26.86 -8.50 -10.04
N LEU A 131 25.87 -7.64 -10.30
CA LEU A 131 25.85 -6.75 -11.47
C LEU A 131 26.60 -5.42 -11.23
N GLN A 132 27.04 -5.16 -10.00
CA GLN A 132 27.74 -3.92 -9.60
C GLN A 132 29.20 -4.14 -9.21
N ALA A 133 29.68 -5.39 -9.20
CA ALA A 133 31.11 -5.64 -9.07
C ALA A 133 31.82 -5.09 -10.32
N PRO A 134 32.76 -4.12 -10.20
CA PRO A 134 33.63 -3.79 -11.31
C PRO A 134 34.38 -5.06 -11.73
N GLU A 135 34.52 -5.30 -13.04
CA GLU A 135 35.36 -6.37 -13.57
C GLU A 135 36.68 -6.39 -12.80
N PRO A 136 37.13 -7.56 -12.30
CA PRO A 136 38.41 -7.64 -11.63
C PRO A 136 39.47 -7.13 -12.61
N GLN A 137 40.08 -5.99 -12.27
CA GLN A 137 41.23 -5.47 -13.00
C GLN A 137 42.28 -6.57 -12.98
N GLU A 138 42.47 -7.18 -14.15
CA GLU A 138 43.52 -8.14 -14.45
C GLU A 138 44.82 -7.51 -13.93
N ALA A 139 45.31 -8.05 -12.81
CA ALA A 139 46.51 -7.54 -12.17
C ALA A 139 47.64 -7.66 -13.18
N GLU A 140 48.05 -6.49 -13.68
CA GLU A 140 49.15 -6.29 -14.63
C GLU A 140 50.40 -6.97 -14.04
N ALA A 141 50.68 -8.18 -14.51
CA ALA A 141 51.93 -8.86 -14.22
C ALA A 141 53.04 -8.15 -14.98
N LYS A 142 53.92 -7.46 -14.26
CA LYS A 142 55.16 -6.93 -14.83
C LYS A 142 56.22 -6.68 -13.75
N PRO A 143 57.52 -6.87 -14.04
CA PRO A 143 58.16 -7.88 -14.88
C PRO A 143 58.91 -8.94 -14.07
#